data_AF-A0A6L5XZI3-F1
#
_entry.id   AF-A0A6L5XZI3-F1
#
_cell.length_a   1.000
_cell.length_b   1.000
_cell.length_c   1.000
_cell.angle_alpha   90.00
_cell.angle_beta   90.00
_cell.angle_gamma   90.00
#
_symmetry.space_group_name_H-M   'P 1'
#
loop_
_entity.id
_entity.type
_entity.pdbx_description
1 polymer ?
#
loop_
_entity_poly.entity_id
_entity_poly.type
_entity_poly.pdbx_seq_one_letter_code
_entity_poly.pdbx_strand_id
1 'polypeptide(L)'
;MGYESPVYRVKAVPVEKIVANTYNPNAVAPPEMSLLYDSIKEDGYTQPIVCYYSASKDKYVIVDGFHRYRIILEHEDIYERENGMLPVVTIDKPLDQRMASTIRHNRARGSHDVDLMSNIVRELYEIGRSDKWISKHLGMDRDEILRLKQITGLTALFKESKFGMAWIPEEDETLK
;
A
#
# COMPACT_ATOMS: atom_id res chain seq x y z
N MET A 1 29.70 -2.50 7.30
CA MET A 1 28.56 -2.84 8.18
C MET A 1 27.58 -3.65 7.33
N GLY A 2 27.21 -4.86 7.74
CA GLY A 2 26.36 -5.76 6.95
C GLY A 2 24.93 -5.24 6.79
N TYR A 3 24.19 -5.82 5.85
CA TYR A 3 22.75 -5.59 5.73
C TYR A 3 22.04 -6.16 6.97
N GLU A 4 21.19 -5.36 7.60
CA GLU A 4 20.40 -5.76 8.77
C GLU A 4 18.91 -5.59 8.44
N SER A 5 18.13 -6.65 8.68
CA SER A 5 16.69 -6.61 8.44
C SER A 5 16.00 -5.69 9.45
N PRO A 6 15.03 -4.86 9.03
CA PRO A 6 14.31 -3.94 9.93
C PRO A 6 13.63 -4.63 11.14
N VAL A 7 13.24 -5.90 10.97
CA VAL A 7 12.59 -6.70 12.01
C VAL A 7 13.47 -6.94 13.24
N TYR A 8 14.80 -6.84 13.12
CA TYR A 8 15.69 -6.98 14.28
C TYR A 8 15.72 -5.74 15.18
N ARG A 9 15.10 -4.63 14.74
CA ARG A 9 15.04 -3.35 15.47
C ARG A 9 13.60 -2.95 15.80
N VAL A 10 12.79 -3.91 16.25
CA VAL A 10 11.44 -3.61 16.77
C VAL A 10 11.56 -2.66 17.97
N LYS A 11 10.68 -1.66 18.01
CA LYS A 11 10.55 -0.73 19.13
C LYS A 11 9.11 -0.60 19.57
N ALA A 12 8.88 -0.42 20.86
CA ALA A 12 7.59 0.00 21.38
C ALA A 12 7.38 1.49 21.05
N VAL A 13 6.26 1.82 20.41
CA VAL A 13 5.90 3.19 20.02
C VAL A 13 4.52 3.53 20.56
N PRO A 14 4.31 4.72 21.16
CA PRO A 14 2.98 5.15 21.59
C PRO A 14 2.02 5.19 20.42
N VAL A 15 0.82 4.62 20.57
CA VAL A 15 -0.17 4.53 19.50
C VAL A 15 -0.55 5.91 18.96
N GLU A 16 -0.51 6.95 19.79
CA GLU A 16 -0.82 8.34 19.43
C GLU A 16 0.21 8.91 18.44
N LYS A 17 1.41 8.32 18.37
CA LYS A 17 2.44 8.70 17.37
C LYS A 17 2.28 7.96 16.05
N ILE A 18 1.39 6.96 15.96
CA ILE A 18 1.16 6.16 14.77
C ILE A 18 -0.02 6.74 14.01
N VAL A 19 0.10 6.84 12.68
CA VAL A 19 -0.96 7.36 11.80
C VAL A 19 -1.14 6.42 10.62
N ALA A 20 -2.40 6.16 10.29
CA ALA A 20 -2.74 5.45 9.06
C ALA A 20 -2.30 6.27 7.84
N ASN A 21 -1.84 5.59 6.79
CA ASN A 21 -1.66 6.25 5.50
C ASN A 21 -3.04 6.48 4.84
N THR A 22 -3.15 7.50 4.00
CA THR A 22 -4.38 7.84 3.25
C THR A 22 -4.65 6.90 2.07
N TYR A 23 -3.76 5.92 1.87
CA TYR A 23 -3.75 4.99 0.73
C TYR A 23 -4.14 3.58 1.14
N ASN A 24 -4.82 3.38 2.27
CA ASN A 24 -5.14 2.03 2.70
C ASN A 24 -6.65 1.76 2.55
N PRO A 25 -7.09 1.13 1.45
CA PRO A 25 -8.49 0.78 1.21
C PRO A 25 -8.91 -0.50 1.94
N ASN A 26 -8.02 -1.11 2.74
CA ASN A 26 -8.25 -2.43 3.32
C ASN A 26 -9.47 -2.40 4.27
N ALA A 27 -10.62 -2.80 3.74
CA ALA A 27 -11.79 -3.20 4.49
C ALA A 27 -11.70 -4.71 4.70
N VAL A 28 -11.34 -5.14 5.92
CA VAL A 28 -11.41 -6.54 6.32
C VAL A 28 -12.80 -6.86 6.83
N ALA A 29 -13.29 -8.06 6.51
CA ALA A 29 -14.61 -8.49 6.92
C ALA A 29 -14.70 -8.59 8.46
N PRO A 30 -15.84 -8.24 9.08
CA PRO A 30 -15.98 -8.28 10.54
C PRO A 30 -15.56 -9.59 11.23
N PRO A 31 -15.82 -10.80 10.68
CA PRO A 31 -15.38 -12.06 11.30
C PRO A 31 -13.85 -12.21 11.36
N GLU A 32 -13.14 -11.74 10.34
CA GLU A 32 -11.67 -11.80 10.28
C GLU A 32 -11.03 -10.83 11.28
N MET A 33 -11.66 -9.67 11.51
CA MET A 33 -11.24 -8.75 12.58
C MET A 33 -11.41 -9.38 13.97
N SER A 34 -12.49 -10.13 14.21
CA SER A 34 -12.71 -10.82 15.48
C SER A 34 -11.63 -11.87 15.75
N LEU A 35 -11.29 -12.68 14.75
CA LEU A 35 -10.22 -13.68 14.87
C LEU A 35 -8.85 -13.03 15.12
N LEU A 36 -8.59 -11.87 14.50
CA LEU A 36 -7.36 -11.12 14.76
C LEU A 36 -7.30 -10.58 16.18
N TYR A 37 -8.43 -10.07 16.71
CA TYR A 37 -8.53 -9.66 18.11
C TYR A 37 -8.24 -10.85 19.04
N ASP A 38 -8.90 -12.00 18.83
CA ASP A 38 -8.70 -13.19 19.65
C ASP A 38 -7.23 -13.64 19.62
N SER A 39 -6.61 -13.68 18.44
CA SER A 39 -5.18 -14.00 18.32
C SER A 39 -4.29 -13.00 19.06
N ILE A 40 -4.55 -11.69 18.97
CA ILE A 40 -3.78 -10.69 19.72
C ILE A 40 -4.04 -10.80 21.23
N LYS A 41 -5.25 -11.17 21.63
CA LYS A 41 -5.63 -11.34 23.03
C LYS A 41 -4.90 -12.52 23.67
N GLU A 42 -4.87 -13.66 22.99
CA GLU A 42 -4.25 -14.89 23.47
C GLU A 42 -2.73 -14.89 23.31
N ASP A 43 -2.21 -14.47 22.15
CA ASP A 43 -0.79 -14.62 21.78
C ASP A 43 0.01 -13.30 21.84
N GLY A 44 -0.67 -12.17 22.00
CA GLY A 44 -0.06 -10.85 21.88
C GLY A 44 0.26 -10.45 20.43
N TYR A 45 0.97 -9.34 20.26
CA TYR A 45 1.42 -8.90 18.94
C TYR A 45 2.64 -9.72 18.47
N THR A 46 2.36 -10.80 17.73
CA THR A 46 3.40 -11.69 17.17
C THR A 46 4.07 -11.11 15.91
N GLN A 47 3.46 -10.11 15.29
CA GLN A 47 3.99 -9.42 14.11
C GLN A 47 3.98 -7.90 14.33
N PRO A 48 5.10 -7.20 14.07
CA PRO A 48 5.15 -5.76 14.24
C PRO A 48 4.34 -5.04 13.17
N ILE A 49 4.04 -3.78 13.46
CA ILE A 49 3.50 -2.82 12.50
C ILE A 49 4.69 -2.22 11.75
N VAL A 50 4.60 -2.20 10.42
CA VAL A 50 5.65 -1.65 9.58
C VAL A 50 5.33 -0.19 9.31
N CYS A 51 6.25 0.70 9.63
CA CYS A 51 6.05 2.14 9.50
C CYS A 51 7.21 2.84 8.78
N TYR A 52 6.91 4.03 8.27
CA TYR A 52 7.90 5.07 8.01
C TYR A 52 7.89 6.09 9.13
N TYR A 53 9.07 6.53 9.57
CA TYR A 53 9.16 7.65 10.49
C TYR A 53 9.23 8.98 9.73
N SER A 54 8.37 9.91 10.10
CA SER A 54 8.32 11.28 9.61
C SER A 54 8.91 12.21 10.67
N ALA A 55 10.21 12.47 10.59
CA ALA A 55 10.91 13.33 11.55
C ALA A 55 10.30 14.73 11.66
N SER A 56 9.81 15.31 10.55
CA SER A 56 9.19 16.65 10.54
C SER A 56 7.88 16.75 11.31
N LYS A 57 7.16 15.64 11.48
CA LYS A 57 5.87 15.58 12.18
C LYS A 57 5.94 14.80 13.48
N ASP A 58 7.08 14.17 13.76
CA ASP A 58 7.28 13.19 14.83
C ASP A 58 6.20 12.08 14.85
N LYS A 59 5.86 11.56 13.66
CA LYS A 59 4.83 10.51 13.48
C LYS A 59 5.36 9.30 12.72
N TYR A 60 4.75 8.15 12.99
CA TYR A 60 4.96 6.88 12.32
C TYR A 60 3.81 6.62 11.35
N VAL A 61 4.09 6.67 10.05
CA VAL A 61 3.09 6.43 9.01
C VAL A 61 3.05 4.94 8.70
N ILE A 62 1.90 4.31 8.90
CA ILE A 62 1.71 2.87 8.66
C ILE A 62 1.94 2.55 7.18
N VAL A 63 2.73 1.51 6.94
CA VAL A 63 2.93 0.84 5.65
C VAL A 63 2.13 -0.45 5.63
N ASP A 64 2.19 -1.18 6.74
CA ASP A 64 1.55 -2.47 6.91
C ASP A 64 1.22 -2.74 8.39
N GLY A 65 0.21 -3.56 8.65
CA GLY A 65 -0.29 -3.84 9.99
C GLY A 65 -1.42 -2.92 10.42
N PHE A 66 -2.17 -2.34 9.48
CA PHE A 66 -3.29 -1.44 9.78
C PHE A 66 -4.37 -2.08 10.65
N HIS A 67 -4.77 -3.33 10.39
CA HIS A 67 -5.77 -4.00 11.23
C HIS A 67 -5.25 -4.27 12.64
N ARG A 68 -3.97 -4.62 12.79
CA ARG A 68 -3.29 -4.75 14.09
C ARG A 68 -3.32 -3.43 14.85
N TYR A 69 -3.03 -2.32 14.17
CA TYR A 69 -3.17 -0.97 14.72
C TYR A 69 -4.61 -0.66 15.14
N ARG A 70 -5.62 -1.08 14.38
CA ARG A 70 -7.03 -0.88 14.76
C ARG A 70 -7.41 -1.65 16.01
N ILE A 71 -6.89 -2.85 16.22
CA ILE A 71 -7.21 -3.65 17.41
C ILE A 71 -6.90 -2.91 18.70
N ILE A 72 -5.72 -2.31 18.85
CA ILE A 72 -5.41 -1.54 20.08
C ILE A 72 -6.28 -0.27 20.24
N LEU A 73 -6.78 0.30 19.15
CA LEU A 73 -7.64 1.50 19.22
C LEU A 73 -9.08 1.18 19.58
N GLU A 74 -9.57 0.01 19.15
CA GLU A 74 -10.98 -0.37 19.25
C GLU A 74 -11.26 -1.23 20.49
N HIS A 75 -10.23 -1.78 21.12
CA HIS A 75 -10.34 -2.68 22.26
C HIS A 75 -9.56 -2.15 23.47
N GLU A 76 -10.27 -1.63 24.47
CA GLU A 76 -9.71 -1.04 25.68
C GLU A 76 -8.86 -2.03 26.48
N ASP A 77 -9.27 -3.30 26.54
CA ASP A 77 -8.50 -4.36 27.22
C ASP A 77 -7.12 -4.59 26.58
N ILE A 78 -7.01 -4.47 25.25
CA ILE A 78 -5.73 -4.52 24.55
C ILE A 78 -4.90 -3.26 24.79
N TYR A 79 -5.53 -2.08 24.77
CA TYR A 79 -4.84 -0.82 25.05
C TYR A 79 -4.19 -0.82 26.44
N GLU A 80 -4.95 -1.22 27.46
CA GLU A 80 -4.47 -1.29 28.84
C GLU A 80 -3.34 -2.30 28.99
N ARG A 81 -3.49 -3.51 28.44
CA ARG A 81 -2.46 -4.56 28.50
C ARG A 81 -1.13 -4.09 27.89
N GLU A 82 -1.19 -3.43 26.73
CA GLU A 82 -0.01 -2.95 26.01
C GLU A 82 0.48 -1.57 26.50
N ASN A 83 -0.19 -0.97 27.49
CA ASN A 83 0.08 0.38 28.00
C ASN A 83 0.06 1.46 26.88
N GLY A 84 -0.85 1.33 25.91
CA GLY A 84 -0.93 2.24 24.77
C GLY A 84 0.24 2.16 23.79
N MET A 85 1.07 1.11 23.85
CA MET A 85 2.25 0.94 23.01
C MET A 85 2.02 -0.11 21.93
N LEU A 86 2.68 0.04 20.79
CA LEU A 86 2.67 -0.94 19.70
C LEU A 86 4.09 -1.32 19.26
N PRO A 87 4.34 -2.59 18.92
CA PRO A 87 5.61 -3.01 18.34
C PRO A 87 5.71 -2.51 16.89
N VAL A 88 6.68 -1.66 16.62
CA VAL A 88 6.89 -1.01 15.31
C VAL A 88 8.27 -1.33 14.77
N VAL A 89 8.33 -1.66 13.48
CA VAL A 89 9.56 -1.69 12.69
C VAL A 89 9.56 -0.53 11.71
N THR A 90 10.70 0.12 11.53
CA THR A 90 10.83 1.27 10.62
C THR A 90 11.62 0.92 9.38
N ILE A 91 11.06 1.21 8.21
CA ILE A 91 11.81 1.18 6.96
C ILE A 91 12.52 2.53 6.79
N ASP A 92 13.85 2.52 6.72
CA ASP A 92 14.64 3.74 6.51
C ASP A 92 14.93 3.96 5.02
N LYS A 93 13.99 4.62 4.34
CA LYS A 93 14.08 4.93 2.90
C LYS A 93 13.51 6.30 2.52
N PRO A 94 14.01 6.93 1.43
CA PRO A 94 13.45 8.15 0.87
C PRO A 94 11.99 8.00 0.42
N LEU A 95 11.25 9.12 0.37
CA LEU A 95 9.78 9.17 0.25
C LEU A 95 9.20 8.43 -0.97
N ASP A 96 9.86 8.50 -2.12
CA ASP A 96 9.50 7.76 -3.34
C ASP A 96 9.56 6.24 -3.16
N GLN A 97 10.58 5.75 -2.46
CA GLN A 97 10.72 4.33 -2.11
C GLN A 97 9.73 3.91 -1.01
N ARG A 98 9.10 4.87 -0.33
CA ARG A 98 8.09 4.60 0.69
C ARG A 98 6.83 4.03 0.08
N MET A 99 6.28 4.75 -0.90
CA MET A 99 5.10 4.35 -1.67
C MET A 99 5.29 3.01 -2.36
N ALA A 100 6.45 2.81 -3.01
CA ALA A 100 6.75 1.55 -3.67
C ALA A 100 6.81 0.35 -2.71
N SER A 101 7.22 0.55 -1.46
CA SER A 101 7.24 -0.54 -0.47
C SER A 101 5.85 -0.86 0.08
N THR A 102 4.99 0.15 0.29
CA THR A 102 3.57 -0.08 0.62
C THR A 102 2.91 -0.95 -0.43
N ILE A 103 3.14 -0.66 -1.72
CA ILE A 103 2.58 -1.46 -2.82
C ILE A 103 3.14 -2.88 -2.81
N ARG A 104 4.46 -3.04 -2.68
CA ARG A 104 5.06 -4.38 -2.64
C ARG A 104 4.50 -5.22 -1.48
N HIS A 105 4.28 -4.62 -0.33
CA HIS A 105 3.68 -5.30 0.84
C HIS A 105 2.21 -5.68 0.63
N ASN A 106 1.41 -4.81 -0.01
CA ASN A 106 0.00 -5.10 -0.28
C ASN A 106 -0.13 -6.14 -1.41
N ARG A 107 0.60 -5.95 -2.52
CA ARG A 107 0.58 -6.87 -3.68
C ARG A 107 1.12 -8.25 -3.35
N ALA A 108 2.18 -8.37 -2.54
CA ALA A 108 2.69 -9.67 -2.10
C ALA A 108 1.70 -10.44 -1.20
N ARG A 109 0.73 -9.75 -0.61
CA ARG A 109 -0.35 -10.38 0.17
C ARG A 109 -1.60 -10.71 -0.64
N GLY A 110 -1.61 -10.41 -1.94
CA GLY A 110 -2.72 -10.75 -2.85
C GLY A 110 -3.88 -9.76 -2.85
N SER A 111 -3.79 -8.61 -2.18
CA SER A 111 -4.82 -7.56 -2.29
C SER A 111 -4.63 -6.77 -3.59
N HIS A 112 -5.43 -7.10 -4.61
CA HIS A 112 -5.46 -6.42 -5.91
C HIS A 112 -6.54 -5.33 -5.93
N ASP A 113 -6.33 -4.26 -5.17
CA ASP A 113 -7.19 -3.09 -5.27
C ASP A 113 -6.72 -2.18 -6.43
N VAL A 114 -7.49 -2.22 -7.53
CA VAL A 114 -7.21 -1.47 -8.75
C VAL A 114 -7.29 0.05 -8.54
N ASP A 115 -8.18 0.51 -7.66
CA ASP A 115 -8.36 1.93 -7.35
C ASP A 115 -7.20 2.48 -6.52
N LEU A 116 -6.70 1.66 -5.58
CA LEU A 116 -5.49 1.97 -4.84
C LEU A 116 -4.26 2.07 -5.76
N MET A 117 -4.06 1.05 -6.60
CA MET A 117 -2.91 1.04 -7.51
C MET A 117 -2.97 2.22 -8.48
N SER A 118 -4.17 2.57 -8.95
CA SER A 118 -4.43 3.75 -9.77
C SER A 118 -3.98 5.03 -9.06
N ASN A 119 -4.46 5.28 -7.85
CA ASN A 119 -4.10 6.48 -7.09
C ASN A 119 -2.59 6.60 -6.83
N ILE A 120 -1.90 5.50 -6.51
CA ILE A 120 -0.45 5.55 -6.24
C ILE A 120 0.35 5.74 -7.52
N VAL A 121 -0.05 5.15 -8.65
CA VAL A 121 0.60 5.41 -9.95
C VAL A 121 0.49 6.89 -10.31
N ARG A 122 -0.67 7.52 -10.04
CA ARG A 122 -0.83 8.97 -10.24
C ARG A 122 0.14 9.77 -9.38
N GLU A 123 0.22 9.50 -8.08
CA GLU A 123 1.12 10.24 -7.19
C GLU A 123 2.60 10.05 -7.51
N LEU A 124 3.02 8.81 -7.82
CA LEU A 124 4.38 8.53 -8.27
C LEU A 124 4.72 9.33 -9.52
N TYR A 125 3.75 9.51 -10.42
CA TYR A 125 3.93 10.33 -11.60
C TYR A 125 4.01 11.84 -11.26
N GLU A 126 3.14 12.33 -10.38
CA GLU A 126 3.14 13.74 -9.91
C GLU A 126 4.47 14.12 -9.22
N ILE A 127 5.11 13.19 -8.53
CA ILE A 127 6.46 13.38 -7.98
C ILE A 127 7.60 13.10 -8.98
N GLY A 128 7.28 12.97 -10.27
CA GLY A 128 8.22 12.90 -11.38
C GLY A 128 8.82 11.53 -11.69
N ARG A 129 8.19 10.41 -11.29
CA ARG A 129 8.71 9.07 -11.57
C ARG A 129 8.31 8.56 -12.95
N SER A 130 9.31 8.07 -13.69
CA SER A 130 9.11 7.47 -15.02
C SER A 130 8.41 6.11 -14.96
N ASP A 131 7.74 5.74 -16.05
CA ASP A 131 7.10 4.42 -16.22
C ASP A 131 8.09 3.27 -16.00
N LYS A 132 9.33 3.43 -16.47
CA LYS A 132 10.40 2.45 -16.25
C LYS A 132 10.74 2.29 -14.77
N TRP A 133 10.71 3.39 -14.01
CA TRP A 133 10.91 3.34 -12.55
C TRP A 133 9.74 2.64 -11.87
N ILE A 134 8.51 3.01 -12.23
CA ILE A 134 7.26 2.45 -11.67
C ILE A 134 7.19 0.94 -11.93
N SER A 135 7.38 0.51 -13.18
CA SER A 135 7.41 -0.91 -13.56
C SER A 135 8.43 -1.70 -12.74
N LYS A 136 9.67 -1.21 -12.66
CA LYS A 136 10.75 -1.88 -11.93
C LYS A 136 10.47 -2.01 -10.42
N HIS A 137 9.89 -0.98 -9.79
CA HIS A 137 9.76 -0.93 -8.33
C HIS A 137 8.41 -1.48 -7.83
N LEU A 138 7.38 -1.50 -8.67
CA LEU A 138 6.06 -2.03 -8.33
C LEU A 138 5.83 -3.45 -8.88
N GLY A 139 6.70 -3.96 -9.75
CA GLY A 139 6.53 -5.26 -10.39
C GLY A 139 5.36 -5.28 -11.38
N MET A 140 5.07 -4.12 -11.99
CA MET A 140 4.00 -3.94 -12.96
C MET A 140 4.55 -4.03 -14.39
N ASP A 141 3.81 -4.64 -15.29
CA ASP A 141 4.11 -4.54 -16.71
C ASP A 141 3.66 -3.18 -17.28
N ARG A 142 4.05 -2.90 -18.53
CA ARG A 142 3.75 -1.62 -19.18
C ARG A 142 2.26 -1.44 -19.46
N ASP A 143 1.54 -2.53 -19.77
CA ASP A 143 0.13 -2.48 -20.13
C ASP A 143 -0.74 -2.29 -18.88
N GLU A 144 -0.35 -2.84 -17.75
CA GLU A 144 -0.91 -2.62 -16.43
C GLU A 144 -0.79 -1.13 -16.05
N ILE A 145 0.39 -0.53 -16.22
CA ILE A 145 0.60 0.91 -15.96
C ILE A 145 -0.26 1.77 -16.89
N LEU A 146 -0.37 1.41 -18.18
CA LEU A 146 -1.19 2.14 -19.15
C LEU A 146 -2.68 2.09 -18.79
N ARG A 147 -3.20 0.93 -18.37
CA ARG A 147 -4.59 0.79 -17.91
C ARG A 147 -4.87 1.63 -16.68
N LEU A 148 -3.98 1.62 -15.68
CA LEU A 148 -4.12 2.44 -14.47
C LEU A 148 -4.08 3.95 -14.79
N LYS A 149 -3.27 4.38 -15.77
CA LYS A 149 -3.28 5.77 -16.26
C LYS A 149 -4.59 6.16 -16.95
N GLN A 150 -5.23 5.23 -17.66
CA GLN A 150 -6.55 5.47 -18.28
C GLN A 150 -7.63 5.65 -17.21
N ILE A 151 -7.63 4.80 -16.18
CA ILE A 151 -8.59 4.83 -15.07
C ILE A 151 -8.47 6.13 -14.26
N THR A 152 -7.25 6.58 -13.98
CA THR A 152 -6.97 7.79 -13.18
C THR A 152 -7.27 9.11 -13.88
N GLY A 153 -7.67 9.10 -15.15
CA GLY A 153 -7.94 10.33 -15.89
C GLY A 153 -6.69 11.16 -16.20
N LEU A 154 -5.50 10.54 -16.18
CA LEU A 154 -4.24 11.12 -16.68
C LEU A 154 -4.24 11.21 -18.23
N THR A 155 -5.37 11.59 -18.82
CA THR A 155 -5.60 11.61 -20.26
C THR A 155 -4.71 12.61 -21.00
N ALA A 156 -4.25 13.66 -20.29
CA ALA A 156 -3.25 14.61 -20.80
C ALA A 156 -1.92 13.94 -21.21
N LEU A 157 -1.64 12.72 -20.73
CA LEU A 157 -0.42 11.96 -21.03
C LEU A 157 -0.50 11.09 -22.29
N PHE A 158 -1.69 10.94 -22.90
CA PHE A 158 -1.83 10.20 -24.17
C PHE A 158 -1.32 10.95 -25.39
N LYS A 159 -0.76 12.16 -25.23
CA LYS A 159 -0.15 12.90 -26.35
C LYS A 159 0.99 12.15 -27.04
N GLU A 160 1.61 11.17 -26.37
CA GLU A 160 2.70 10.37 -26.95
C GLU A 160 2.30 8.93 -27.37
N SER A 161 1.06 8.50 -27.09
CA SER A 161 0.61 7.17 -27.47
C SER A 161 -0.04 7.23 -28.85
N LYS A 162 0.66 6.74 -29.88
CA LYS A 162 0.05 6.45 -31.18
C LYS A 162 -1.01 5.37 -30.98
N PHE A 163 -2.28 5.75 -30.96
CA PHE A 163 -3.39 4.81 -31.00
C PHE A 163 -3.25 3.97 -32.28
N GLY A 164 -3.16 2.64 -32.13
CA GLY A 164 -3.25 1.72 -33.25
C GLY A 164 -4.65 1.81 -33.86
N MET A 165 -4.75 1.68 -35.18
CA MET A 165 -6.03 1.77 -35.90
C MET A 165 -7.03 0.77 -35.32
N ALA A 166 -8.22 1.25 -35.00
CA ALA A 166 -9.32 0.41 -34.55
C ALA A 166 -9.69 -0.61 -35.65
N TRP A 167 -10.05 -1.82 -35.23
CA TRP A 167 -10.50 -2.89 -36.12
C TRP A 167 -11.73 -2.43 -36.91
N ILE A 168 -11.62 -2.47 -38.24
CA ILE A 168 -12.73 -2.19 -39.16
C ILE A 168 -13.47 -3.52 -39.34
N PRO A 169 -14.78 -3.60 -38.99
CA PRO A 169 -15.57 -4.79 -39.29
C PRO A 169 -15.60 -5.02 -40.79
N GLU A 170 -15.28 -6.23 -41.24
CA GLU A 170 -15.57 -6.65 -42.60
C GLU A 170 -17.09 -6.61 -42.80
N GLU A 171 -17.56 -5.82 -43.76
CA GLU A 171 -18.95 -5.85 -44.19
C GLU A 171 -19.24 -7.24 -44.78
N ASP A 172 -20.25 -7.93 -44.25
CA ASP A 172 -20.78 -9.19 -44.77
C ASP A 172 -21.27 -8.99 -46.23
N GLU A 173 -20.37 -9.20 -47.20
CA GLU A 173 -20.76 -9.49 -48.57
C GLU A 173 -21.32 -10.92 -48.61
N THR A 174 -22.65 -11.06 -48.55
CA THR A 174 -23.46 -11.67 -49.63
C THR A 174 -24.86 -12.06 -49.13
N LEU A 175 -25.81 -11.14 -49.32
CA LEU A 175 -27.17 -11.51 -49.69
C LEU A 175 -27.18 -11.84 -51.18
N LYS A 176 -27.45 -13.10 -51.55
CA LYS A 176 -28.17 -13.49 -52.77
C LYS A 176 -28.72 -14.90 -52.65
#